data_AF-A0A1G4MAZ7-F1
#
_entry.id   AF-A0A1G4MAZ7-F1
#
_cell.length_a   1.000
_cell.length_b   1.000
_cell.length_c   1.000
_cell.angle_alpha   90.00
_cell.angle_beta   90.00
_cell.angle_gamma   90.00
#
_symmetry.space_group_name_H-M   'P 1'
#
loop_
_entity.id
_entity.type
_entity.pdbx_description
1 polymer ?
#
loop_
_entity_poly.entity_id
_entity_poly.type
_entity_poly.pdbx_seq_one_letter_code
_entity_poly.pdbx_strand_id
1 'polypeptide(L)'
;MSDLTAILNQINDSLKATGQSLDTLQTQYRAQNALNDEAKSAIMKNALGDHTLEKVSLLSLKNGTILAYINSLLEIVGEKLYQTDATAMKGRQHSIEHRVVLERGVKPLEKKLAYQLDKLTRAYSRMESEYAEAEKRAMERTTQGNSSGDDEADSSDEEEEAMSYRPNASAMTTSGRSGAREEQKGAEEEEDSQNATYKPPKISAMLPPQHHFDDKFVAKDHRDRSGKSRMQAMEDYISEMSEQPEWESSVGANIVNHGRGGVKSLRDTEREQRVKNYEEDNFTRLHMQTSKAEKRMAKQRERMARVNMIGGEDFSIFNSKRKLEDSTSRKGSKKSRNAWERAKRNL
;
A
#
# COMPACT_ATOMS: atom_id res chain seq x y z
N MET A 1 -1.57 -6.17 -88.33
CA MET A 1 -2.22 -4.99 -87.72
C MET A 1 -3.43 -5.38 -86.87
N SER A 2 -4.29 -6.32 -87.30
CA SER A 2 -5.45 -6.78 -86.51
C SER A 2 -5.10 -7.48 -85.19
N ASP A 3 -4.01 -8.25 -85.18
CA ASP A 3 -3.71 -9.11 -84.01
C ASP A 3 -3.18 -8.28 -82.82
N LEU A 4 -2.43 -7.21 -83.11
CA LEU A 4 -1.98 -6.26 -82.10
C LEU A 4 -3.18 -5.53 -81.48
N THR A 5 -4.16 -5.13 -82.30
CA THR A 5 -5.38 -4.47 -81.80
C THR A 5 -6.24 -5.42 -80.97
N ALA A 6 -6.28 -6.71 -81.31
CA ALA A 6 -6.98 -7.73 -80.51
C ALA A 6 -6.32 -7.94 -79.15
N ILE A 7 -4.98 -8.01 -79.10
CA ILE A 7 -4.21 -8.15 -77.85
C ILE A 7 -4.39 -6.91 -76.97
N LEU A 8 -4.34 -5.69 -77.53
CA LEU A 8 -4.56 -4.46 -76.78
C LEU A 8 -5.98 -4.38 -76.19
N ASN A 9 -6.99 -4.86 -76.92
CA ASN A 9 -8.35 -4.94 -76.39
C ASN A 9 -8.47 -5.96 -75.26
N GLN A 10 -7.84 -7.14 -75.38
CA GLN A 10 -7.79 -8.13 -74.31
C GLN A 10 -7.08 -7.61 -73.06
N ILE A 11 -6.00 -6.84 -73.21
CA ILE A 11 -5.30 -6.19 -72.09
C ILE A 11 -6.20 -5.14 -71.42
N ASN A 12 -6.94 -4.35 -72.20
CA ASN A 12 -7.88 -3.39 -71.63
C ASN A 12 -9.05 -4.07 -70.91
N ASP A 13 -9.54 -5.18 -71.42
CA ASP A 13 -10.62 -5.94 -70.79
C ASP A 13 -10.15 -6.63 -69.50
N SER A 14 -8.91 -7.14 -69.47
CA SER A 14 -8.32 -7.68 -68.24
C SER A 14 -8.07 -6.59 -67.20
N LEU A 15 -7.61 -5.41 -67.60
CA LEU A 15 -7.47 -4.25 -66.71
C LEU A 15 -8.82 -3.83 -66.11
N LYS A 16 -9.88 -3.78 -66.91
CA LYS A 16 -11.24 -3.48 -66.42
C LYS A 16 -11.73 -4.55 -65.44
N ALA A 17 -11.52 -5.83 -65.74
CA ALA A 17 -11.90 -6.92 -64.85
C ALA A 17 -11.15 -6.86 -63.52
N THR A 18 -9.84 -6.56 -63.54
CA THR A 18 -9.07 -6.38 -62.30
C THR A 18 -9.55 -5.17 -61.50
N GLY A 19 -9.88 -4.04 -62.14
CA GLY A 19 -10.47 -2.88 -61.48
C GLY A 19 -11.79 -3.21 -60.77
N GLN A 20 -12.70 -3.92 -61.46
CA GLN A 20 -13.96 -4.39 -60.87
C GLN A 20 -13.72 -5.31 -59.68
N SER A 21 -12.75 -6.23 -59.76
CA SER A 21 -12.41 -7.12 -58.64
C SER A 21 -11.90 -6.33 -57.42
N LEU A 22 -11.11 -5.28 -57.65
CA LEU A 22 -10.57 -4.44 -56.59
C LEU A 22 -11.68 -3.61 -55.92
N ASP A 23 -12.60 -3.06 -56.70
CA ASP A 23 -13.79 -2.37 -56.18
C ASP A 23 -14.67 -3.32 -55.36
N THR A 24 -14.90 -4.55 -55.83
CA THR A 24 -15.66 -5.54 -55.06
C THR A 24 -14.96 -5.90 -53.74
N LEU A 25 -13.64 -6.04 -53.75
CA LEU A 25 -12.86 -6.29 -52.53
C LEU A 25 -12.89 -5.11 -51.56
N GLN A 26 -12.82 -3.88 -52.09
CA GLN A 26 -12.94 -2.66 -51.29
C GLN A 26 -14.34 -2.52 -50.66
N THR A 27 -15.40 -2.86 -51.39
CA THR A 27 -16.76 -2.87 -50.84
C THR A 27 -16.93 -3.96 -49.77
N GLN A 28 -16.36 -5.16 -49.96
CA GLN A 28 -16.37 -6.22 -48.96
C GLN A 28 -15.61 -5.82 -47.69
N TYR A 29 -14.42 -5.21 -47.82
CA TYR A 29 -13.64 -4.75 -46.67
C TYR A 29 -14.34 -3.64 -45.90
N ARG A 30 -14.96 -2.68 -46.62
CA ARG A 30 -15.80 -1.64 -46.00
C ARG A 30 -17.02 -2.23 -45.30
N ALA A 31 -17.69 -3.21 -45.91
CA ALA A 31 -18.84 -3.89 -45.31
C ALA A 31 -18.45 -4.70 -44.06
N GLN A 32 -17.31 -5.40 -44.09
CA GLN A 32 -16.82 -6.17 -42.94
C GLN A 32 -16.42 -5.26 -41.77
N ASN A 33 -15.83 -4.09 -42.05
CA ASN A 33 -15.57 -3.07 -41.03
C ASN A 33 -16.86 -2.46 -40.48
N ALA A 34 -17.85 -2.18 -41.33
CA ALA A 34 -19.15 -1.67 -40.90
C ALA A 34 -19.89 -2.67 -40.00
N LEU A 35 -19.90 -3.96 -40.33
CA LEU A 35 -20.48 -5.02 -39.49
C LEU A 35 -19.77 -5.14 -38.14
N ASN A 36 -18.44 -5.02 -38.12
CA ASN A 36 -17.67 -5.02 -36.87
C ASN A 36 -17.95 -3.78 -36.01
N ASP A 37 -18.13 -2.61 -36.62
CA ASP A 37 -18.49 -1.38 -35.89
C ASP A 37 -19.94 -1.40 -35.42
N GLU A 38 -20.88 -1.94 -36.20
CA GLU A 38 -22.26 -2.15 -35.78
C GLU A 38 -22.35 -3.16 -34.65
N ALA A 39 -21.64 -4.29 -34.73
CA ALA A 39 -21.57 -5.29 -33.67
C ALA A 39 -20.93 -4.71 -32.38
N LYS A 40 -19.82 -3.96 -32.50
CA LYS A 40 -19.23 -3.24 -31.36
C LYS A 40 -20.19 -2.22 -30.77
N SER A 41 -20.91 -1.47 -31.61
CA SER A 41 -21.88 -0.47 -31.17
C SER A 41 -23.09 -1.12 -30.49
N ALA A 42 -23.55 -2.27 -30.97
CA ALA A 42 -24.66 -3.03 -30.39
C ALA A 42 -24.25 -3.69 -29.06
N ILE A 43 -23.03 -4.23 -28.97
CA ILE A 43 -22.48 -4.76 -27.71
C ILE A 43 -22.28 -3.62 -26.70
N MET A 44 -21.81 -2.44 -27.12
CA MET A 44 -21.72 -1.26 -26.25
C MET A 44 -23.08 -0.76 -25.80
N LYS A 45 -24.09 -0.73 -26.68
CA LYS A 45 -25.48 -0.34 -26.36
C LYS A 45 -26.16 -1.32 -25.40
N ASN A 46 -25.92 -2.62 -25.56
CA ASN A 46 -26.50 -3.65 -24.68
C ASN A 46 -25.79 -3.74 -23.32
N ALA A 47 -24.49 -3.45 -23.26
CA ALA A 47 -23.74 -3.41 -22.00
C ALA A 47 -23.98 -2.11 -21.20
N LEU A 48 -24.37 -1.02 -21.87
CA LEU A 48 -24.64 0.28 -21.26
C LEU A 48 -26.04 0.76 -21.63
N GLY A 49 -27.02 0.37 -20.81
CA GLY A 49 -28.40 0.80 -20.96
C GLY A 49 -28.57 2.33 -21.11
N ASP A 50 -29.73 2.70 -21.66
CA ASP A 50 -30.18 3.98 -22.21
C ASP A 50 -30.27 5.17 -21.22
N HIS A 51 -29.26 5.33 -20.35
CA HIS A 51 -29.02 6.55 -19.63
C HIS A 51 -27.83 7.26 -20.27
N THR A 52 -28.09 8.41 -20.88
CA THR A 52 -27.08 9.45 -21.14
C THR A 52 -26.59 10.01 -19.80
N LEU A 53 -25.99 9.16 -18.97
CA LEU A 53 -25.02 9.61 -17.99
C LEU A 53 -23.92 10.24 -18.84
N GLU A 54 -23.87 11.57 -18.90
CA GLU A 54 -22.67 12.27 -19.32
C GLU A 54 -21.54 11.68 -18.50
N LYS A 55 -20.78 10.77 -19.10
CA LYS A 55 -19.58 10.22 -18.50
C LYS A 55 -18.60 11.38 -18.51
N VAL A 56 -18.65 12.22 -17.49
CA VAL A 56 -17.68 13.28 -17.28
C VAL A 56 -16.33 12.57 -17.20
N SER A 57 -15.53 12.70 -18.26
CA SER A 57 -14.19 12.10 -18.30
C SER A 57 -13.44 12.57 -17.06
N LEU A 58 -12.71 11.65 -16.40
CA LEU A 58 -11.94 12.00 -15.20
C LEU A 58 -10.99 13.18 -15.46
N LEU A 59 -10.45 13.25 -16.68
CA LEU A 59 -9.63 14.37 -17.12
C LEU A 59 -10.42 15.68 -17.21
N SER A 60 -11.65 15.63 -17.75
CA SER A 60 -12.55 16.79 -17.81
C SER A 60 -12.95 17.26 -16.42
N LEU A 61 -13.26 16.32 -15.51
CA LEU A 61 -13.56 16.62 -14.11
C LEU A 61 -12.35 17.27 -13.42
N LYS A 62 -11.14 16.73 -13.62
CA LYS A 62 -9.92 17.28 -13.05
C LYS A 62 -9.66 18.70 -13.56
N ASN A 63 -9.69 18.90 -14.88
CA ASN A 63 -9.41 20.20 -15.47
C ASN A 63 -10.47 21.23 -15.07
N GLY A 64 -11.75 20.84 -15.08
CA GLY A 64 -12.85 21.69 -14.64
C GLY A 64 -12.78 22.07 -13.16
N THR A 65 -12.45 21.13 -12.29
CA THR A 65 -12.32 21.39 -10.84
C THR A 65 -11.08 22.20 -10.49
N ILE A 66 -9.96 22.03 -11.20
CA ILE A 66 -8.79 22.90 -11.06
C ILE A 66 -9.13 24.33 -11.49
N LEU A 67 -9.81 24.50 -12.63
CA LEU A 67 -10.21 25.82 -13.11
C LEU A 67 -11.20 26.49 -12.15
N ALA A 68 -12.19 25.76 -11.66
CA ALA A 68 -13.14 26.25 -10.66
C ALA A 68 -12.44 26.62 -9.34
N TYR A 69 -11.44 25.83 -8.91
CA TYR A 69 -10.61 26.15 -7.75
C TYR A 69 -9.85 27.47 -7.95
N ILE A 70 -9.18 27.65 -9.09
CA ILE A 70 -8.48 28.91 -9.41
C ILE A 70 -9.47 30.09 -9.42
N ASN A 71 -10.65 29.92 -10.01
CA ASN A 71 -11.69 30.95 -9.99
C ASN A 71 -12.12 31.31 -8.56
N SER A 72 -12.35 30.33 -7.69
CA SER A 72 -12.69 30.59 -6.29
C SER A 72 -11.58 31.32 -5.52
N LEU A 73 -10.31 31.07 -5.86
CA LEU A 73 -9.18 31.81 -5.29
C LEU A 73 -9.13 33.26 -5.79
N LEU A 74 -9.41 33.47 -7.08
CA LEU A 74 -9.52 34.81 -7.67
C LEU A 74 -10.67 35.61 -7.06
N GLU A 75 -11.81 34.98 -6.77
CA GLU A 75 -12.92 35.59 -6.04
C GLU A 75 -12.48 36.05 -4.64
N ILE A 76 -11.75 35.22 -3.89
CA ILE A 76 -11.22 35.60 -2.58
C ILE A 76 -10.27 36.80 -2.68
N VAL A 77 -9.38 36.81 -3.67
CA VAL A 77 -8.44 37.92 -3.89
C VAL A 77 -9.21 39.18 -4.28
N GLY A 78 -10.20 39.07 -5.17
CA GLY A 78 -11.05 40.17 -5.59
C GLY A 78 -11.82 40.79 -4.42
N GLU A 79 -12.54 39.99 -3.64
CA GLU A 79 -13.30 40.47 -2.48
C GLU A 79 -12.40 41.16 -1.43
N LYS A 80 -11.16 40.68 -1.27
CA LYS A 80 -10.16 41.32 -0.40
C LYS A 80 -9.63 42.65 -0.94
N LEU A 81 -9.45 42.77 -2.26
CA LEU A 81 -8.96 44.00 -2.89
C LEU A 81 -10.04 45.09 -2.93
N TYR A 82 -11.30 44.72 -3.18
CA TYR A 82 -12.42 45.66 -3.24
C TYR A 82 -13.00 46.01 -1.86
N GLN A 83 -12.50 45.42 -0.77
CA GLN A 83 -12.96 45.63 0.62
C GLN A 83 -14.48 45.46 0.81
N THR A 84 -15.16 44.73 -0.08
CA THR A 84 -16.61 44.54 -0.03
C THR A 84 -17.02 43.59 1.08
N ASP A 85 -16.26 42.52 1.29
CA ASP A 85 -16.40 41.57 2.39
C ASP A 85 -15.01 41.14 2.85
N ALA A 86 -14.61 41.61 4.04
CA ALA A 86 -13.32 41.25 4.64
C ALA A 86 -13.17 39.73 4.83
N THR A 87 -14.30 39.02 4.91
CA THR A 87 -14.35 37.59 5.11
C THR A 87 -14.55 36.77 3.85
N ALA A 88 -14.79 37.31 2.66
CA ALA A 88 -14.81 36.53 1.41
C ALA A 88 -15.42 35.10 1.52
N MET A 89 -16.57 34.98 2.17
CA MET A 89 -17.03 33.70 2.74
C MET A 89 -17.38 32.67 1.66
N LYS A 90 -17.97 33.14 0.56
CA LYS A 90 -18.38 32.30 -0.58
C LYS A 90 -17.18 31.71 -1.31
N GLY A 91 -16.19 32.55 -1.65
CA GLY A 91 -14.96 32.11 -2.30
C GLY A 91 -14.20 31.09 -1.44
N ARG A 92 -14.16 31.28 -0.11
CA ARG A 92 -13.55 30.30 0.82
C ARG A 92 -14.28 28.97 0.84
N GLN A 93 -15.61 28.97 0.90
CA GLN A 93 -16.39 27.75 0.90
C GLN A 93 -16.19 26.94 -0.39
N HIS A 94 -16.32 27.59 -1.55
CA HIS A 94 -16.10 26.93 -2.84
C HIS A 94 -14.66 26.43 -3.00
N SER A 95 -13.66 27.18 -2.52
CA SER A 95 -12.26 26.75 -2.52
C SER A 95 -12.05 25.45 -1.72
N ILE A 96 -12.68 25.34 -0.55
CA ILE A 96 -12.65 24.11 0.26
C ILE A 96 -13.34 22.96 -0.48
N GLU A 97 -14.52 23.20 -1.03
CA GLU A 97 -15.28 22.19 -1.78
C GLU A 97 -14.50 21.65 -2.97
N HIS A 98 -13.95 22.52 -3.82
CA HIS A 98 -13.13 22.12 -4.96
C HIS A 98 -11.84 21.39 -4.53
N ARG A 99 -11.22 21.82 -3.42
CA ARG A 99 -10.05 21.13 -2.87
C ARG A 99 -10.38 19.72 -2.40
N VAL A 100 -11.52 19.54 -1.74
CA VAL A 100 -12.00 18.22 -1.29
C VAL A 100 -12.28 17.32 -2.50
N VAL A 101 -12.91 17.85 -3.55
CA VAL A 101 -13.16 17.08 -4.79
C VAL A 101 -11.85 16.62 -5.44
N LEU A 102 -10.82 17.48 -5.48
CA LEU A 102 -9.51 17.12 -6.03
C LEU A 102 -8.80 16.05 -5.19
N GLU A 103 -8.76 16.20 -3.87
CA GLU A 103 -8.00 15.31 -2.99
C GLU A 103 -8.71 13.99 -2.69
N ARG A 104 -10.00 14.04 -2.40
CA ARG A 104 -10.79 12.86 -2.01
C ARG A 104 -11.56 12.24 -3.17
N GLY A 105 -11.88 13.01 -4.21
CA GLY A 105 -12.58 12.50 -5.40
C GLY A 105 -11.62 12.04 -6.49
N VAL A 106 -10.90 12.98 -7.10
CA VAL A 106 -10.09 12.73 -8.31
C VAL A 106 -8.85 11.88 -8.01
N LYS A 107 -8.06 12.26 -7.00
CA LYS A 107 -6.77 11.62 -6.69
C LYS A 107 -6.83 10.09 -6.43
N PRO A 108 -7.80 9.54 -5.67
CA PRO A 108 -7.89 8.08 -5.51
C PRO A 108 -8.31 7.36 -6.79
N LEU A 109 -9.14 7.98 -7.65
CA LEU A 109 -9.51 7.41 -8.94
C LEU A 109 -8.31 7.37 -9.88
N GLU A 110 -7.50 8.42 -9.91
CA GLU A 110 -6.24 8.45 -10.68
C GLU A 110 -5.28 7.35 -10.24
N LYS A 111 -5.12 7.12 -8.93
CA LYS A 111 -4.27 6.03 -8.41
C LYS A 111 -4.75 4.66 -8.88
N LYS A 112 -6.07 4.42 -8.85
CA LYS A 112 -6.66 3.15 -9.33
C LYS A 112 -6.45 2.97 -10.83
N LEU A 113 -6.70 4.00 -11.62
CA LEU A 113 -6.48 3.95 -13.07
C LEU A 113 -5.00 3.78 -13.42
N ALA A 114 -4.10 4.47 -12.74
CA ALA A 114 -2.66 4.32 -12.94
C ALA A 114 -2.21 2.88 -12.63
N TYR A 115 -2.71 2.28 -11.55
CA TYR A 115 -2.44 0.88 -11.24
C TYR A 115 -2.98 -0.07 -12.31
N GLN A 116 -4.21 0.15 -12.79
CA GLN A 116 -4.80 -0.67 -13.85
C GLN A 116 -4.01 -0.55 -15.16
N LEU A 117 -3.59 0.65 -15.53
CA LEU A 117 -2.72 0.88 -16.68
C LEU A 117 -1.38 0.18 -16.50
N ASP A 118 -0.73 0.31 -15.34
CA ASP A 118 0.54 -0.37 -15.05
C ASP A 118 0.40 -1.90 -15.06
N LYS A 119 -0.75 -2.42 -14.62
CA LYS A 119 -1.05 -3.85 -14.71
C LYS A 119 -1.21 -4.31 -16.16
N LEU A 120 -1.90 -3.53 -16.98
CA LEU A 120 -2.09 -3.84 -18.41
C LEU A 120 -0.78 -3.71 -19.20
N THR A 121 0.04 -2.69 -18.92
CA THR A 121 1.35 -2.56 -19.57
C THR A 121 2.27 -3.70 -19.17
N ARG A 122 2.30 -4.09 -17.88
CA ARG A 122 3.05 -5.27 -17.44
C ARG A 122 2.56 -6.56 -18.10
N ALA A 123 1.24 -6.74 -18.20
CA ALA A 123 0.66 -7.90 -18.87
C ALA A 123 1.03 -7.92 -20.36
N TYR A 124 0.96 -6.77 -21.03
CA TYR A 124 1.35 -6.62 -22.43
C TYR A 124 2.84 -6.91 -22.64
N SER A 125 3.72 -6.30 -21.84
CA SER A 125 5.16 -6.56 -21.92
C SER A 125 5.54 -8.00 -21.63
N ARG A 126 4.81 -8.69 -20.73
CA ARG A 126 4.99 -10.13 -20.49
C ARG A 126 4.56 -10.97 -21.69
N MET A 127 3.40 -10.67 -22.27
CA MET A 127 2.95 -11.35 -23.49
C MET A 127 3.98 -11.14 -24.62
N GLU A 128 4.46 -9.92 -24.81
CA GLU A 128 5.47 -9.59 -25.82
C GLU A 128 6.79 -10.37 -25.60
N SER A 129 7.28 -10.47 -24.35
CA SER A 129 8.46 -11.28 -24.05
C SER A 129 8.21 -12.78 -24.26
N GLU A 130 7.06 -13.31 -23.84
CA GLU A 130 6.69 -14.72 -24.04
C GLU A 130 6.57 -15.05 -25.53
N TYR A 131 5.98 -14.17 -26.35
CA TYR A 131 5.93 -14.32 -27.80
C TYR A 131 7.32 -14.30 -28.44
N ALA A 132 8.20 -13.37 -28.02
CA ALA A 132 9.56 -13.30 -28.53
C ALA A 132 10.41 -14.53 -28.13
N GLU A 133 10.24 -15.04 -26.91
CA GLU A 133 10.89 -16.28 -26.45
C GLU A 133 10.33 -17.51 -27.16
N ALA A 134 9.02 -17.57 -27.40
CA ALA A 134 8.40 -18.64 -28.18
C ALA A 134 8.90 -18.64 -29.64
N GLU A 135 9.06 -17.46 -30.25
CA GLU A 135 9.63 -17.31 -31.59
C GLU A 135 11.09 -17.77 -31.63
N LYS A 136 11.93 -17.36 -30.66
CA LYS A 136 13.31 -17.85 -30.53
C LYS A 136 13.37 -19.37 -30.35
N ARG A 137 12.56 -19.93 -29.45
CA ARG A 137 12.49 -21.38 -29.22
C ARG A 137 12.00 -22.14 -30.47
N ALA A 138 11.09 -21.56 -31.25
CA ALA A 138 10.64 -22.12 -32.52
C ALA A 138 11.76 -22.11 -33.56
N MET A 139 12.53 -21.02 -33.66
CA MET A 139 13.70 -20.94 -34.54
C MET A 139 14.80 -21.91 -34.13
N GLU A 140 15.12 -22.01 -32.83
CA GLU A 140 16.10 -22.96 -32.29
C GLU A 140 15.71 -24.41 -32.60
N ARG A 141 14.43 -24.78 -32.42
CA ARG A 141 13.90 -26.09 -32.80
C ARG A 141 14.01 -26.39 -34.30
N THR A 142 13.90 -25.38 -35.16
CA THR A 142 14.12 -25.58 -36.61
C THR A 142 15.61 -25.70 -36.97
N THR A 143 16.51 -25.14 -36.16
CA THR A 143 17.97 -25.26 -36.37
C THR A 143 18.59 -26.51 -35.74
N GLN A 144 18.03 -27.01 -34.63
CA GLN A 144 18.43 -28.26 -33.97
C GLN A 144 17.53 -29.42 -34.40
N GLY A 145 17.57 -29.71 -35.70
CA GLY A 145 17.25 -31.05 -36.17
C GLY A 145 18.35 -32.01 -35.71
N ASN A 146 18.03 -32.85 -34.73
CA ASN A 146 18.75 -34.08 -34.34
C ASN A 146 19.84 -34.00 -33.26
N SER A 147 19.45 -33.83 -32.00
CA SER A 147 20.16 -34.48 -30.87
C SER A 147 19.26 -34.57 -29.63
N SER A 148 18.78 -35.76 -29.31
CA SER A 148 18.35 -36.12 -27.95
C SER A 148 19.55 -36.02 -27.02
N GLY A 149 19.43 -35.18 -25.99
CA GLY A 149 20.40 -35.04 -24.92
C GLY A 149 19.66 -34.52 -23.69
N ASP A 150 19.45 -35.45 -22.76
CA ASP A 150 19.05 -35.24 -21.37
C ASP A 150 20.14 -34.40 -20.69
N ASP A 151 19.81 -33.22 -20.17
CA ASP A 151 20.68 -32.44 -19.29
C ASP A 151 19.81 -31.71 -18.25
N GLU A 152 19.64 -32.40 -17.13
CA GLU A 152 19.28 -31.86 -15.82
C GLU A 152 20.30 -30.79 -15.41
N ALA A 153 19.89 -29.52 -15.49
CA ALA A 153 20.61 -28.38 -14.94
C ALA A 153 19.83 -27.81 -13.76
N ASP A 154 20.20 -28.32 -12.58
CA ASP A 154 19.86 -27.85 -11.24
C ASP A 154 20.11 -26.33 -11.12
N SER A 155 19.02 -25.57 -11.08
CA SER A 155 19.00 -24.16 -10.67
C SER A 155 17.93 -24.00 -9.61
N SER A 156 18.38 -24.06 -8.37
CA SER A 156 17.69 -23.67 -7.14
C SER A 156 16.67 -22.53 -7.34
N ASP A 157 15.39 -22.91 -7.37
CA ASP A 157 14.25 -22.02 -7.14
C ASP A 157 13.20 -22.77 -6.31
N GLU A 158 13.43 -22.82 -4.99
CA GLU A 158 12.61 -23.55 -4.00
C GLU A 158 11.25 -22.87 -3.70
N GLU A 159 10.77 -21.92 -4.52
CA GLU A 159 9.50 -21.22 -4.26
C GLU A 159 8.35 -21.55 -5.24
N GLU A 160 8.56 -22.43 -6.25
CA GLU A 160 7.53 -22.70 -7.27
C GLU A 160 6.86 -24.10 -7.24
N GLU A 161 7.24 -25.01 -6.33
CA GLU A 161 6.58 -26.33 -6.21
C GLU A 161 5.22 -26.29 -5.48
N ALA A 162 4.73 -25.11 -5.06
CA ALA A 162 3.47 -24.98 -4.33
C ALA A 162 2.20 -24.99 -5.21
N MET A 163 2.32 -25.03 -6.55
CA MET A 163 1.17 -24.83 -7.45
C MET A 163 0.89 -25.99 -8.43
N SER A 164 1.62 -27.10 -8.36
CA SER A 164 1.28 -28.34 -9.08
C SER A 164 0.74 -29.40 -8.13
N TYR A 165 -0.58 -29.42 -7.93
CA TYR A 165 -1.25 -30.49 -7.17
C TYR A 165 -1.22 -31.80 -7.96
N ARG A 166 -0.18 -32.61 -7.76
CA ARG A 166 -0.17 -34.02 -8.15
C ARG A 166 -0.60 -34.86 -6.95
N PRO A 167 -1.60 -35.76 -7.06
CA PRO A 167 -1.93 -36.66 -5.96
C PRO A 167 -0.77 -37.62 -5.70
N ASN A 168 -0.22 -37.58 -4.47
CA ASN A 168 0.82 -38.48 -4.01
C ASN A 168 0.28 -39.92 -3.87
N ALA A 169 0.42 -40.73 -4.93
CA ALA A 169 0.03 -42.15 -4.93
C ALA A 169 0.88 -43.03 -3.98
N SER A 170 2.06 -42.55 -3.55
CA SER A 170 2.95 -43.26 -2.61
C SER A 170 2.50 -43.15 -1.14
N ALA A 171 1.67 -42.16 -0.80
CA ALA A 171 1.13 -42.00 0.56
C ALA A 171 -0.12 -42.87 0.81
N MET A 172 -0.76 -43.37 -0.26
CA MET A 172 -1.96 -44.22 -0.14
C MET A 172 -1.64 -45.70 0.05
N THR A 173 -0.41 -46.14 -0.23
CA THR A 173 0.00 -47.55 -0.11
C THR A 173 0.74 -47.87 1.19
N THR A 174 1.06 -46.85 2.00
CA THR A 174 1.86 -47.01 3.24
C THR A 174 1.06 -46.81 4.53
N SER A 175 -0.24 -46.48 4.46
CA SER A 175 -1.13 -46.40 5.63
C SER A 175 -1.60 -47.76 6.18
N GLY A 176 -0.80 -48.81 5.97
CA GLY A 176 -1.06 -50.16 6.42
C GLY A 176 0.22 -50.85 6.85
N ARG A 177 0.90 -50.34 7.89
CA ARG A 177 1.61 -51.12 8.93
C ARG A 177 2.48 -50.23 9.84
N SER A 178 2.52 -50.64 11.11
CA SER A 178 3.40 -50.24 12.23
C SER A 178 3.26 -48.79 12.73
N GLY A 179 2.95 -48.49 14.00
CA GLY A 179 2.99 -49.29 15.22
C GLY A 179 4.21 -48.96 16.08
N ALA A 180 3.94 -48.50 17.30
CA ALA A 180 4.79 -48.45 18.50
C ALA A 180 5.76 -47.26 18.69
N ARG A 181 5.47 -46.42 19.70
CA ARG A 181 6.05 -46.45 21.07
C ARG A 181 6.06 -45.03 21.69
N GLU A 182 5.14 -44.76 22.64
CA GLU A 182 5.35 -44.44 24.08
C GLU A 182 6.31 -43.25 24.35
N GLU A 183 5.99 -42.23 25.15
CA GLU A 183 5.55 -42.27 26.57
C GLU A 183 4.77 -41.00 27.03
N GLN A 184 3.77 -41.24 27.91
CA GLN A 184 3.41 -40.56 29.18
C GLN A 184 3.22 -39.02 29.22
N LYS A 185 2.23 -38.40 29.91
CA LYS A 185 1.26 -38.81 30.94
C LYS A 185 0.29 -37.63 31.17
N GLY A 186 -0.98 -37.90 31.49
CA GLY A 186 -1.75 -37.05 32.42
C GLY A 186 -3.23 -36.79 32.09
N ALA A 187 -4.09 -37.55 32.79
CA ALA A 187 -5.39 -37.16 33.36
C ALA A 187 -6.67 -37.76 32.73
N GLU A 188 -7.05 -38.90 33.33
CA GLU A 188 -8.40 -39.27 33.81
C GLU A 188 -9.55 -39.33 32.79
N GLU A 189 -9.80 -40.56 32.34
CA GLU A 189 -11.10 -41.03 31.87
C GLU A 189 -11.78 -41.84 32.99
N GLU A 190 -13.05 -41.54 33.24
CA GLU A 190 -14.11 -42.49 33.65
C GLU A 190 -15.44 -41.94 33.11
N GLU A 191 -16.45 -42.71 32.74
CA GLU A 191 -16.57 -44.03 32.11
C GLU A 191 -17.97 -44.02 31.45
N ASP A 192 -18.20 -44.95 30.52
CA ASP A 192 -19.35 -45.04 29.64
C ASP A 192 -20.73 -45.20 30.32
N SER A 193 -21.79 -44.67 29.69
CA SER A 193 -23.00 -45.48 29.42
C SER A 193 -24.03 -44.79 28.50
N GLN A 194 -24.32 -45.50 27.39
CA GLN A 194 -25.65 -45.70 26.81
C GLN A 194 -26.40 -44.50 26.19
N ASN A 195 -25.99 -44.15 24.96
CA ASN A 195 -26.84 -43.97 23.76
C ASN A 195 -25.94 -43.33 22.71
N ALA A 196 -25.43 -44.12 21.75
CA ALA A 196 -24.59 -43.63 20.66
C ALA A 196 -25.43 -42.88 19.61
N THR A 197 -26.02 -41.75 20.02
CA THR A 197 -26.47 -40.71 19.10
C THR A 197 -25.24 -39.92 18.68
N TYR A 198 -24.87 -40.01 17.40
CA TYR A 198 -23.73 -39.30 16.84
C TYR A 198 -23.85 -37.80 17.15
N LYS A 199 -22.92 -37.28 17.95
CA LYS A 199 -22.78 -35.84 18.20
C LYS A 199 -21.75 -35.30 17.23
N PRO A 200 -22.15 -34.51 16.22
CA PRO A 200 -21.18 -33.89 15.32
C PRO A 200 -20.23 -32.99 16.12
N PRO A 201 -18.95 -32.92 15.73
CA PRO A 201 -17.97 -32.08 16.40
C PRO A 201 -18.44 -30.62 16.38
N LYS A 202 -18.35 -29.95 17.53
CA LYS A 202 -18.62 -28.51 17.63
C LYS A 202 -17.45 -27.76 16.98
N ILE A 203 -17.55 -27.53 15.68
CA ILE A 203 -16.64 -26.63 14.97
C ILE A 203 -17.09 -25.21 15.31
N SER A 204 -16.36 -24.50 16.17
CA SER A 204 -16.47 -23.05 16.21
C SER A 204 -16.17 -22.54 14.80
N ALA A 205 -16.97 -21.60 14.28
CA ALA A 205 -16.75 -21.01 12.98
C ALA A 205 -15.41 -20.25 12.95
N MET A 206 -14.31 -20.97 12.79
CA MET A 206 -13.05 -20.41 12.35
C MET A 206 -13.19 -20.21 10.84
N LEU A 207 -13.02 -18.95 10.43
CA LEU A 207 -12.91 -18.61 9.02
C LEU A 207 -11.85 -19.54 8.39
N PRO A 208 -12.11 -20.13 7.20
CA PRO A 208 -11.07 -20.86 6.46
C PRO A 208 -9.79 -20.02 6.40
N PRO A 209 -8.59 -20.61 6.48
CA PRO A 209 -7.34 -19.87 6.39
C PRO A 209 -7.31 -19.09 5.05
N GLN A 210 -7.70 -17.82 5.09
CA GLN A 210 -7.55 -16.89 3.97
C GLN A 210 -6.09 -16.46 3.90
N HIS A 211 -5.20 -17.42 3.64
CA HIS A 211 -3.95 -17.06 3.01
C HIS A 211 -4.34 -16.40 1.66
N HIS A 212 -3.83 -15.19 1.41
CA HIS A 212 -3.90 -14.39 0.16
C HIS A 212 -4.72 -13.08 0.14
N PHE A 213 -5.49 -12.70 1.17
CA PHE A 213 -6.18 -11.37 1.16
C PHE A 213 -6.34 -10.73 2.56
N ASP A 214 -5.24 -10.52 3.28
CA ASP A 214 -5.26 -9.73 4.51
C ASP A 214 -4.87 -8.27 4.27
N ASP A 215 -5.63 -7.55 3.44
CA ASP A 215 -5.62 -6.07 3.44
C ASP A 215 -6.51 -5.54 4.58
N LYS A 216 -6.27 -6.07 5.79
CA LYS A 216 -6.95 -5.62 7.00
C LYS A 216 -6.22 -4.41 7.53
N PHE A 217 -6.95 -3.34 7.81
CA PHE A 217 -6.36 -2.15 8.43
C PHE A 217 -5.80 -2.49 9.82
N VAL A 218 -4.47 -2.49 9.94
CA VAL A 218 -3.77 -2.68 11.22
C VAL A 218 -3.45 -1.32 11.83
N ALA A 219 -4.32 -0.85 12.73
CA ALA A 219 -4.14 0.43 13.42
C ALA A 219 -2.77 0.54 14.13
N LYS A 220 -2.19 -0.58 14.56
CA LYS A 220 -0.87 -0.62 15.22
C LYS A 220 0.27 -0.17 14.29
N ASP A 221 0.15 -0.40 12.99
CA ASP A 221 1.19 -0.06 12.01
C ASP A 221 1.15 1.42 11.61
N HIS A 222 -0.02 2.03 11.68
CA HIS A 222 -0.21 3.47 11.44
C HIS A 222 -0.08 4.34 12.70
N ARG A 223 0.06 3.75 13.88
CA ARG A 223 0.31 4.49 15.12
C ARG A 223 1.74 5.01 15.14
N ASP A 224 1.92 6.24 15.59
CA ASP A 224 3.26 6.79 15.81
C ASP A 224 4.04 5.97 16.85
N ARG A 225 5.21 5.47 16.43
CA ARG A 225 6.15 4.66 17.22
C ARG A 225 7.42 5.45 17.60
N SER A 226 7.45 6.77 17.36
CA SER A 226 8.57 7.66 17.68
C SER A 226 9.10 7.44 19.11
N GLY A 227 8.21 7.35 20.10
CA GLY A 227 8.56 7.13 21.50
C GLY A 227 9.26 5.81 21.82
N LYS A 228 9.26 4.81 20.92
CA LYS A 228 9.92 3.51 21.14
C LYS A 228 11.43 3.59 20.88
N SER A 229 11.82 4.25 19.78
CA SER A 229 13.22 4.45 19.39
C SER A 229 13.83 5.72 19.99
N ARG A 230 13.03 6.60 20.58
CA ARG A 230 13.47 7.80 21.29
C ARG A 230 14.36 7.42 22.48
N MET A 231 15.64 7.81 22.42
CA MET A 231 16.64 7.57 23.48
C MET A 231 17.20 8.91 23.96
N GLN A 232 17.12 9.17 25.27
CA GLN A 232 17.48 10.44 25.88
C GLN A 232 18.90 10.90 25.52
N ALA A 233 19.92 10.05 25.68
CA ALA A 233 21.30 10.43 25.33
C ALA A 233 21.51 10.84 23.86
N MET A 234 20.70 10.32 22.92
CA MET A 234 20.75 10.76 21.52
C MET A 234 20.03 12.11 21.34
N GLU A 235 18.98 12.37 22.10
CA GLU A 235 18.28 13.65 22.07
C GLU A 235 19.13 14.77 22.64
N ASP A 236 19.81 14.51 23.75
CA ASP A 236 20.74 15.47 24.37
C ASP A 236 21.87 15.82 23.38
N TYR A 237 22.41 14.83 22.66
CA TYR A 237 23.39 15.08 21.58
C TYR A 237 22.81 15.88 20.41
N ILE A 238 21.57 15.59 20.00
CA ILE A 238 20.90 16.34 18.92
C ILE A 238 20.65 17.78 19.35
N SER A 239 20.28 18.00 20.61
CA SER A 239 19.98 19.33 21.13
C SER A 239 21.26 20.16 21.26
N GLU A 240 22.36 19.56 21.72
CA GLU A 240 23.70 20.17 21.73
C GLU A 240 24.21 20.51 20.31
N MET A 241 23.98 19.62 19.33
CA MET A 241 24.37 19.85 17.94
C MET A 241 23.43 20.84 17.23
N SER A 242 22.24 21.08 17.77
CA SER A 242 21.28 22.01 17.19
C SER A 242 21.61 23.44 17.60
N GLU A 243 21.67 24.35 16.62
CA GLU A 243 21.87 25.79 16.87
C GLU A 243 20.57 26.49 17.35
N GLN A 244 19.49 25.73 17.56
CA GLN A 244 18.21 26.29 17.96
C GLN A 244 18.19 26.54 19.48
N PRO A 245 17.66 27.69 19.94
CA PRO A 245 17.55 27.94 21.36
C PRO A 245 16.54 26.98 22.01
N GLU A 246 16.92 26.41 23.15
CA GLU A 246 16.03 25.60 23.97
C GLU A 246 15.13 26.49 24.85
N TRP A 247 13.87 26.08 25.01
CA TRP A 247 12.90 26.80 25.84
C TRP A 247 12.97 26.32 27.29
N GLU A 248 13.99 26.80 28.02
CA GLU A 248 14.13 26.50 29.43
C GLU A 248 13.13 27.30 30.30
N SER A 249 12.64 26.69 31.37
CA SER A 249 11.78 27.36 32.35
C SER A 249 12.58 28.30 33.25
N SER A 250 11.95 29.36 33.75
CA SER A 250 12.55 30.21 34.78
C SER A 250 12.98 29.41 36.02
N VAL A 251 14.13 29.78 36.60
CA VAL A 251 14.69 29.15 37.79
C VAL A 251 13.68 29.20 38.94
N GLY A 252 13.33 28.03 39.47
CA GLY A 252 12.36 27.89 40.57
C GLY A 252 10.96 27.47 40.13
N ALA A 253 10.56 27.70 38.87
CA ALA A 253 9.27 27.20 38.34
C ALA A 253 9.24 25.68 38.16
N ASN A 254 10.42 25.08 38.01
CA ASN A 254 10.64 23.65 37.84
C ASN A 254 10.79 22.86 39.16
N ILE A 255 10.78 23.52 40.32
CA ILE A 255 10.93 22.85 41.62
C ILE A 255 9.59 22.26 42.07
N VAL A 256 9.57 20.97 42.38
CA VAL A 256 8.37 20.25 42.82
C VAL A 256 8.28 20.22 44.34
N ASN A 257 7.08 20.50 44.88
CA ASN A 257 6.76 20.35 46.31
C ASN A 257 7.79 21.02 47.22
N HIS A 258 8.14 22.27 46.95
CA HIS A 258 9.10 23.06 47.74
C HIS A 258 10.44 22.33 47.95
N GLY A 259 10.89 21.56 46.96
CA GLY A 259 12.16 20.83 46.96
C GLY A 259 12.05 19.35 47.31
N ARG A 260 10.94 18.88 47.89
CA ARG A 260 10.76 17.46 48.24
C ARG A 260 10.74 16.54 47.03
N GLY A 261 10.22 17.03 45.91
CA GLY A 261 10.16 16.27 44.65
C GLY A 261 11.37 16.46 43.75
N GLY A 262 12.36 17.27 44.15
CA GLY A 262 13.47 17.68 43.31
C GLY A 262 13.06 18.67 42.22
N VAL A 263 13.93 18.82 41.23
CA VAL A 263 13.71 19.62 40.02
C VAL A 263 13.10 18.71 38.94
N LYS A 264 12.10 19.21 38.19
CA LYS A 264 11.49 18.48 37.08
C LYS A 264 12.52 18.23 35.97
N SER A 265 12.53 17.01 35.43
CA SER A 265 13.28 16.69 34.21
C SER A 265 12.63 17.31 32.98
N LEU A 266 13.42 17.58 31.94
CA LEU A 266 12.97 17.98 30.59
C LEU A 266 11.78 17.14 30.07
N ARG A 267 11.79 15.83 30.32
CA ARG A 267 10.69 14.94 29.90
C ARG A 267 9.42 15.13 30.72
N ASP A 268 9.55 15.48 32.00
CA ASP A 268 8.41 15.75 32.87
C ASP A 268 7.82 17.14 32.61
N THR A 269 8.65 18.14 32.29
CA THR A 269 8.17 19.46 31.84
C THR A 269 7.46 19.37 30.48
N GLU A 270 7.99 18.62 29.50
CA GLU A 270 7.32 18.38 28.20
C GLU A 270 5.97 17.66 28.38
N ARG A 271 5.88 16.73 29.34
CA ARG A 271 4.61 16.05 29.67
C ARG A 271 3.61 17.01 30.28
N GLU A 272 4.04 17.83 31.24
CA GLU A 272 3.18 18.82 31.89
C GLU A 272 2.68 19.89 30.91
N GLN A 273 3.55 20.38 30.02
CA GLN A 273 3.14 21.28 28.92
C GLN A 273 2.09 20.62 28.03
N ARG A 274 2.28 19.35 27.66
CA ARG A 274 1.28 18.60 26.86
C ARG A 274 -0.06 18.45 27.58
N VAL A 275 -0.05 18.22 28.91
CA VAL A 275 -1.28 18.19 29.71
C VAL A 275 -1.92 19.56 29.76
N LYS A 276 -1.15 20.61 30.03
CA LYS A 276 -1.63 22.00 30.06
C LYS A 276 -2.28 22.40 28.74
N ASN A 277 -1.62 22.14 27.61
CA ASN A 277 -2.18 22.42 26.27
C ASN A 277 -3.50 21.67 26.06
N TYR A 278 -3.57 20.39 26.47
CA TYR A 278 -4.82 19.62 26.39
C TYR A 278 -5.93 20.22 27.26
N GLU A 279 -5.61 20.65 28.48
CA GLU A 279 -6.58 21.28 29.39
C GLU A 279 -7.06 22.64 28.88
N GLU A 280 -6.18 23.42 28.25
CA GLU A 280 -6.50 24.71 27.63
C GLU A 280 -7.34 24.53 26.36
N ASP A 281 -7.00 23.56 25.51
CA ASP A 281 -7.73 23.29 24.27
C ASP A 281 -9.14 22.73 24.52
N ASN A 282 -9.30 21.88 25.54
CA ASN A 282 -10.57 21.22 25.84
C ASN A 282 -11.34 21.85 27.00
N PHE A 283 -10.76 22.83 27.69
CA PHE A 283 -11.32 23.48 28.89
C PHE A 283 -11.76 22.48 29.99
N THR A 284 -11.10 21.31 30.08
CA THR A 284 -11.38 20.26 31.06
C THR A 284 -10.13 19.86 31.81
N ARG A 285 -10.20 19.76 33.15
CA ARG A 285 -9.07 19.30 33.98
C ARG A 285 -8.93 17.78 33.97
N LEU A 286 -7.68 17.30 33.92
CA LEU A 286 -7.39 15.87 34.02
C LEU A 286 -7.32 15.41 35.48
N HIS A 287 -8.25 14.56 35.90
CA HIS A 287 -8.27 14.02 37.26
C HIS A 287 -7.25 12.87 37.42
N MET A 288 -6.03 13.19 37.86
CA MET A 288 -4.89 12.26 37.96
C MET A 288 -5.02 11.10 38.99
N GLN A 289 -6.18 10.95 39.64
CA GLN A 289 -6.35 10.06 40.79
C GLN A 289 -7.59 9.17 40.73
N THR A 290 -8.23 9.05 39.57
CA THR A 290 -9.48 8.28 39.45
C THR A 290 -9.21 6.78 39.33
N SER A 291 -8.14 6.38 38.64
CA SER A 291 -7.80 4.98 38.43
C SER A 291 -6.77 4.44 39.42
N LYS A 292 -7.00 3.22 39.94
CA LYS A 292 -6.01 2.48 40.74
C LYS A 292 -4.68 2.30 39.99
N ALA A 293 -4.74 2.11 38.68
CA ALA A 293 -3.55 1.95 37.83
C ALA A 293 -2.73 3.25 37.78
N GLU A 294 -3.40 4.39 37.63
CA GLU A 294 -2.76 5.70 37.58
C GLU A 294 -2.07 6.05 38.91
N LYS A 295 -2.74 5.79 40.05
CA LYS A 295 -2.13 5.95 41.38
C LYS A 295 -0.87 5.12 41.53
N ARG A 296 -0.86 3.88 41.02
CA ARG A 296 0.32 3.01 41.04
C ARG A 296 1.44 3.57 40.16
N MET A 297 1.12 4.02 38.95
CA MET A 297 2.08 4.62 38.03
C MET A 297 2.68 5.91 38.57
N ALA A 298 1.88 6.79 39.19
CA ALA A 298 2.34 8.02 39.83
C ALA A 298 3.32 7.72 40.98
N LYS A 299 2.97 6.80 41.89
CA LYS A 299 3.85 6.38 42.99
C LYS A 299 5.14 5.70 42.48
N GLN A 300 5.03 4.92 41.41
CA GLN A 300 6.22 4.30 40.79
C GLN A 300 7.14 5.37 40.18
N ARG A 301 6.58 6.34 39.46
CA ARG A 301 7.33 7.46 38.90
C ARG A 301 8.01 8.28 39.97
N GLU A 302 7.31 8.63 41.06
CA GLU A 302 7.88 9.39 42.17
C GLU A 302 9.05 8.66 42.84
N ARG A 303 8.95 7.33 43.00
CA ARG A 303 10.07 6.52 43.53
C ARG A 303 11.25 6.47 42.56
N MET A 304 10.99 6.30 41.26
CA MET A 304 12.05 6.29 40.25
C MET A 304 12.74 7.64 40.14
N ALA A 305 11.97 8.74 40.21
CA ALA A 305 12.51 10.09 40.27
C ALA A 305 13.44 10.27 41.47
N ARG A 306 13.04 9.81 42.65
CA ARG A 306 13.89 9.89 43.85
C ARG A 306 15.20 9.09 43.76
N VAL A 307 15.24 8.01 42.99
CA VAL A 307 16.43 7.15 42.87
C VAL A 307 17.34 7.63 41.73
N ASN A 308 16.77 8.08 40.62
CA ASN A 308 17.52 8.30 39.38
C ASN A 308 17.67 9.78 39.00
N MET A 309 16.78 10.67 39.50
CA MET A 309 16.85 12.10 39.19
C MET A 309 17.70 12.83 40.22
N ILE A 310 18.75 13.50 39.73
CA ILE A 310 19.68 14.26 40.56
C ILE A 310 19.79 15.63 39.90
N GLY A 311 19.46 16.69 40.65
CA GLY A 311 19.58 18.07 40.14
C GLY A 311 18.63 18.45 38.99
N GLY A 312 17.65 17.61 38.65
CA GLY A 312 16.76 17.82 37.49
C GLY A 312 17.16 17.00 36.25
N GLU A 313 18.34 16.40 36.27
CA GLU A 313 18.81 15.48 35.22
C GLU A 313 18.47 14.03 35.60
N ASP A 314 18.19 13.20 34.59
CA ASP A 314 17.86 11.78 34.77
C ASP A 314 19.08 10.89 34.47
N PHE A 315 19.65 10.27 35.50
CA PHE A 315 20.79 9.36 35.39
C PHE A 315 20.37 7.89 35.19
N SER A 316 19.07 7.59 35.08
CA SER A 316 18.58 6.22 34.86
C SER A 316 19.07 5.61 33.55
N ILE A 317 19.44 6.44 32.57
CA ILE A 317 19.96 6.05 31.26
C ILE A 317 21.17 5.11 31.41
N PHE A 318 22.05 5.42 32.37
CA PHE A 318 23.31 4.69 32.56
C PHE A 318 23.11 3.31 33.22
N ASN A 319 21.98 3.10 33.91
CA ASN A 319 21.62 1.81 34.49
C ASN A 319 20.76 0.95 33.53
N SER A 320 20.40 1.50 32.37
CA SER A 320 19.60 0.79 31.38
C SER A 320 20.45 -0.21 30.59
N LYS A 321 19.95 -1.44 30.45
CA LYS A 321 20.53 -2.45 29.54
C LYS A 321 20.16 -2.23 28.07
N ARG A 322 19.36 -1.18 27.77
CA ARG A 322 18.96 -0.86 26.39
C ARG A 322 20.18 -0.36 25.64
N LYS A 323 20.51 -1.04 24.55
CA LYS A 323 21.68 -0.69 23.75
C LYS A 323 21.35 0.41 22.75
N LEU A 324 22.25 1.39 22.61
CA LEU A 324 22.07 2.52 21.71
C LEU A 324 21.95 2.06 20.25
N GLU A 325 22.71 1.03 19.86
CA GLU A 325 22.68 0.52 18.49
C GLU A 325 21.32 -0.05 18.09
N ASP A 326 20.47 -0.49 19.01
CA ASP A 326 19.15 -1.02 18.61
C ASP A 326 18.26 0.08 18.02
N SER A 327 18.36 1.30 18.56
CA SER A 327 17.60 2.45 18.05
C SER A 327 18.32 3.23 16.94
N THR A 328 19.67 3.27 16.97
CA THR A 328 20.47 4.06 16.02
C THR A 328 21.03 3.23 14.86
N SER A 329 20.96 1.90 14.93
CA SER A 329 21.56 1.07 13.89
C SER A 329 20.88 1.29 12.55
N ARG A 330 21.71 1.34 11.51
CA ARG A 330 21.33 1.31 10.09
C ARG A 330 20.68 -0.02 9.68
N LYS A 331 20.10 -0.80 10.61
CA LYS A 331 19.45 -2.08 10.36
C LYS A 331 17.96 -1.97 10.00
N GLY A 332 17.39 -0.76 10.01
CA GLY A 332 16.00 -0.51 9.62
C GLY A 332 15.72 -0.65 8.12
N SER A 333 14.54 -0.20 7.70
CA SER A 333 14.02 -0.33 6.33
C SER A 333 14.90 0.30 5.24
N LYS A 334 15.78 1.24 5.59
CA LYS A 334 16.71 1.92 4.67
C LYS A 334 18.12 1.31 4.66
N LYS A 335 18.30 0.12 5.24
CA LYS A 335 19.58 -0.61 5.17
C LYS A 335 19.88 -0.95 3.71
N SER A 336 20.99 -0.45 3.17
CA SER A 336 21.44 -0.87 1.84
C SER A 336 21.80 -2.34 1.87
N ARG A 337 21.04 -3.16 1.16
CA ARG A 337 21.33 -4.58 0.99
C ARG A 337 22.31 -4.76 -0.15
N ASN A 338 22.20 -3.93 -1.19
CA ASN A 338 23.03 -4.01 -2.39
C ASN A 338 24.20 -3.00 -2.39
N ALA A 339 25.29 -3.33 -3.09
CA ALA A 339 26.43 -2.45 -3.34
C ALA A 339 26.02 -1.19 -4.11
N TRP A 340 25.09 -1.32 -5.07
CA TRP A 340 24.56 -0.17 -5.81
C TRP A 340 23.81 0.83 -4.91
N GLU A 341 23.01 0.35 -3.95
CA GLU A 341 22.34 1.22 -2.97
C GLU A 341 23.32 1.92 -2.03
N ARG A 342 24.45 1.27 -1.73
CA ARG A 342 25.55 1.89 -0.96
C ARG A 342 26.19 3.01 -1.77
N ALA A 343 26.50 2.75 -3.04
CA ALA A 343 27.07 3.74 -3.95
C ALA A 343 26.14 4.96 -4.10
N LYS A 344 24.84 4.71 -4.34
CA LYS A 344 23.84 5.78 -4.48
C LYS A 344 23.68 6.67 -3.24
N ARG A 345 24.01 6.18 -2.03
CA ARG A 345 23.95 7.00 -0.81
C ARG A 345 25.19 7.89 -0.65
N ASN A 346 26.31 7.46 -1.24
CA ASN A 346 27.58 8.18 -1.13
C ASN A 346 27.74 9.23 -2.22
N LEU A 347 27.01 9.06 -3.34
CA LEU A 347 26.74 10.10 -4.34
C LEU A 347 25.67 11.05 -3.82
#